data_AF-A0A1H6YWU7-F1
#
_entry.id   AF-A0A1H6YWU7-F1
#
_cell.length_a   1.000
_cell.length_b   1.000
_cell.length_c   1.000
_cell.angle_alpha   90.00
_cell.angle_beta   90.00
_cell.angle_gamma   90.00
#
_symmetry.space_group_name_H-M   'P 1'
#
loop_
_entity.id
_entity.type
_entity.pdbx_description
1 polymer ?
#
loop_
_entity_poly.entity_id
_entity_poly.type
_entity_poly.pdbx_seq_one_letter_code
_entity_poly.pdbx_strand_id
1 'polypeptide(L)'
;MLTGFRNFILRGNVVDLAVGVVIGAAFGGVVTAFTDAFLTPLVKLATGGRGEVAGTFEVLGVVFDWGSFVSALIAFLLTAFVIYFAVVTPMNLMTERLKRQDKPPVAEPSNEEKLLAEIRDELRRRPV
;
A
#
# COMPACT_ATOMS: atom_id res chain seq x y z
N MET A 1 -7.52 6.82 34.41
CA MET A 1 -7.68 6.05 33.15
C MET A 1 -7.41 6.90 31.91
N LEU A 2 -7.95 8.11 31.77
CA LEU A 2 -7.66 9.02 30.64
C LEU A 2 -6.17 9.35 30.45
N THR A 3 -5.41 9.53 31.54
CA THR A 3 -3.95 9.79 31.46
C THR A 3 -3.16 8.57 30.94
N GLY A 4 -3.59 7.36 31.31
CA GLY A 4 -2.98 6.11 30.82
C GLY A 4 -3.28 5.87 29.34
N PHE A 5 -4.49 6.20 28.89
CA PHE A 5 -4.87 6.15 27.48
C PHE A 5 -4.10 7.18 26.64
N ARG A 6 -3.95 8.42 27.14
CA ARG A 6 -3.11 9.44 26.48
C ARG A 6 -1.66 8.98 26.35
N ASN A 7 -1.06 8.42 27.40
CA ASN A 7 0.31 7.90 27.37
C ASN A 7 0.49 6.65 26.47
N PHE A 8 -0.60 5.90 26.23
CA PHE A 8 -0.61 4.79 25.28
C PHE A 8 -0.66 5.27 23.82
N ILE A 9 -1.49 6.28 23.52
CA ILE A 9 -1.55 6.89 22.18
C ILE A 9 -0.27 7.68 21.88
N LEU A 10 0.33 8.36 22.86
CA LEU A 10 1.58 9.09 22.70
C LEU A 10 2.81 8.20 22.42
N ARG A 11 2.68 6.87 22.51
CA ARG A 11 3.64 5.95 21.89
C ARG A 11 3.47 6.08 20.37
N GLY A 12 4.24 6.97 19.75
CA GLY A 12 4.06 7.43 18.35
C GLY A 12 3.80 6.32 17.32
N ASN A 13 4.38 5.13 17.51
CA ASN A 13 4.13 3.96 16.67
C ASN A 13 2.65 3.54 16.57
N VAL A 14 1.83 3.80 17.60
CA VAL A 14 0.40 3.41 17.61
C VAL A 14 -0.45 4.38 16.79
N VAL A 15 -0.13 5.67 16.83
CA VAL A 15 -0.86 6.70 16.07
C VAL A 15 -0.61 6.53 14.58
N ASP A 16 0.65 6.38 14.18
CA ASP A 16 1.01 6.21 12.77
C ASP A 16 0.39 4.94 12.18
N LEU A 17 0.38 3.84 12.96
CA LEU A 17 -0.27 2.60 12.57
C LEU A 17 -1.80 2.76 12.47
N ALA A 18 -2.43 3.43 13.43
CA ALA A 18 -3.87 3.68 13.41
C ALA A 18 -4.28 4.55 12.19
N VAL A 19 -3.50 5.59 11.90
CA VAL A 19 -3.72 6.46 10.74
C VAL A 19 -3.55 5.67 9.44
N GLY A 20 -2.51 4.84 9.33
CA GLY A 20 -2.29 3.98 8.16
C GLY A 20 -3.45 3.02 7.88
N VAL A 21 -3.99 2.38 8.93
CA VAL A 21 -5.14 1.46 8.79
C VAL A 21 -6.42 2.21 8.36
N VAL A 22 -6.71 3.36 8.96
CA VAL A 22 -7.91 4.16 8.62
C VAL A 22 -7.84 4.69 7.20
N ILE A 23 -6.68 5.23 6.78
CA ILE A 23 -6.47 5.72 5.41
C ILE A 23 -6.56 4.56 4.41
N GLY A 24 -5.97 3.40 4.74
CA GLY A 24 -6.05 2.20 3.89
C GLY A 24 -7.49 1.75 3.67
N ALA A 25 -8.30 1.72 4.73
CA ALA A 25 -9.72 1.37 4.65
C ALA A 25 -10.53 2.38 3.82
N ALA A 26 -10.32 3.68 4.04
CA ALA A 26 -11.00 4.74 3.29
C ALA A 26 -10.63 4.71 1.80
N PHE A 27 -9.35 4.47 1.48
CA PHE A 27 -8.88 4.39 0.11
C PHE A 27 -9.47 3.16 -0.61
N GLY A 28 -9.57 2.02 0.07
CA GLY A 28 -10.26 0.84 -0.44
C GLY A 28 -11.69 1.16 -0.88
N GLY A 29 -12.43 1.95 -0.08
CA GLY A 29 -13.78 2.40 -0.44
C GLY A 29 -13.84 3.22 -1.73
N VAL A 30 -12.90 4.17 -1.93
CA VAL A 30 -12.84 4.99 -3.16
C VAL A 30 -12.58 4.13 -4.39
N VAL A 31 -11.67 3.16 -4.25
CA VAL A 31 -11.32 2.23 -5.33
C VAL A 31 -12.49 1.32 -5.70
N THR A 32 -13.20 0.79 -4.71
CA THR A 32 -14.42 -0.01 -4.94
C THR A 32 -15.47 0.83 -5.66
N ALA A 33 -15.72 2.06 -5.20
CA ALA A 33 -16.68 2.95 -5.85
C ALA A 33 -16.32 3.26 -7.31
N PHE A 34 -15.04 3.47 -7.61
CA PHE A 34 -14.57 3.66 -8.99
C PHE A 34 -14.78 2.40 -9.84
N THR A 35 -14.45 1.23 -9.29
CA THR A 35 -14.60 -0.05 -9.98
C THR A 35 -16.08 -0.31 -10.30
N ASP A 36 -16.96 -0.10 -9.33
CA ASP A 36 -18.40 -0.31 -9.49
C ASP A 36 -19.04 0.71 -10.44
N ALA A 37 -18.56 1.95 -10.44
CA ALA A 37 -19.10 3.02 -11.28
C ALA A 37 -18.61 2.97 -12.73
N PHE A 38 -17.38 2.51 -12.98
CA PHE A 38 -16.77 2.57 -14.31
C PHE A 38 -16.43 1.20 -14.88
N LEU A 39 -15.81 0.31 -14.10
CA LEU A 39 -15.35 -0.98 -14.60
C LEU A 39 -16.48 -2.00 -14.70
N THR A 40 -17.33 -2.11 -13.69
CA THR A 40 -18.47 -3.04 -13.69
C THR A 40 -19.43 -2.77 -14.86
N PRO A 41 -19.78 -1.52 -15.22
CA PRO A 41 -20.57 -1.22 -16.42
C PRO A 41 -19.86 -1.56 -17.73
N LEU A 42 -18.54 -1.39 -17.82
CA LEU A 42 -17.76 -1.77 -19.00
C LEU A 42 -17.74 -3.30 -19.18
N VAL A 43 -17.56 -4.05 -18.09
CA VAL A 43 -17.65 -5.51 -18.09
C VAL A 43 -19.07 -5.96 -18.45
N LYS A 44 -20.11 -5.30 -17.91
CA LYS A 44 -21.51 -5.50 -18.29
C LYS A 44 -21.75 -5.30 -19.77
N LEU A 45 -21.21 -4.24 -20.35
CA LEU A 45 -21.33 -3.95 -21.77
C LEU A 45 -20.65 -5.03 -22.62
N ALA A 46 -19.43 -5.44 -22.23
CA ALA A 46 -18.67 -6.47 -22.93
C ALA A 46 -19.30 -7.87 -22.84
N THR A 47 -20.04 -8.17 -21.76
CA THR A 47 -20.75 -9.45 -21.53
C THR A 47 -22.20 -9.43 -22.03
N GLY A 48 -22.61 -8.42 -22.81
CA GLY A 48 -23.95 -8.36 -23.40
C GLY A 48 -25.06 -8.04 -22.40
N GLY A 49 -24.76 -7.27 -21.35
CA GLY A 49 -25.72 -6.74 -20.38
C GLY A 49 -25.90 -7.58 -19.11
N ARG A 50 -25.29 -8.77 -19.03
CA ARG A 50 -25.41 -9.64 -17.85
C ARG A 50 -24.48 -9.23 -16.70
N GLY A 51 -23.35 -8.61 -16.99
CA GLY A 51 -22.37 -8.24 -15.95
C GLY A 51 -21.56 -9.39 -15.42
N GLU A 52 -21.84 -10.58 -15.92
CA GLU A 52 -21.15 -11.80 -15.58
C GLU A 52 -20.89 -12.58 -16.85
N VAL A 53 -19.75 -13.26 -16.89
CA VAL A 53 -19.48 -14.30 -17.87
C VAL A 53 -20.55 -15.37 -17.67
N ALA A 54 -21.45 -15.57 -18.63
CA ALA A 54 -22.49 -16.58 -18.50
C ALA A 54 -21.85 -17.97 -18.61
N GLY A 55 -21.90 -18.75 -17.51
CA GLY A 55 -21.27 -20.05 -17.45
C GLY A 55 -21.71 -20.84 -16.23
N THR A 56 -22.68 -21.73 -16.42
CA THR A 56 -23.08 -22.72 -15.41
C THR A 56 -22.83 -24.12 -15.95
N PHE A 57 -22.38 -25.04 -15.09
CA PHE A 57 -22.40 -26.47 -15.40
C PHE A 57 -23.04 -27.21 -14.23
N GLU A 58 -23.76 -28.29 -14.53
CA GLU A 58 -24.46 -29.08 -13.52
C GLU A 58 -23.77 -30.43 -13.38
N VAL A 59 -23.41 -30.78 -12.15
CA VAL A 59 -22.90 -32.12 -11.81
C VAL A 59 -23.77 -32.69 -10.71
N LEU A 60 -24.43 -33.82 -10.98
CA LEU A 60 -25.24 -34.55 -10.00
C LEU A 60 -26.34 -33.68 -9.33
N GLY A 61 -26.97 -32.77 -10.08
CA GLY A 61 -28.00 -31.87 -9.55
C GLY A 61 -27.47 -30.61 -8.84
N VAL A 62 -26.15 -30.44 -8.78
CA VAL A 62 -25.51 -29.25 -8.20
C VAL A 62 -25.09 -28.31 -9.32
N VAL A 63 -25.63 -27.10 -9.31
CA VAL A 63 -25.29 -26.04 -10.27
C VAL A 63 -24.01 -25.34 -9.82
N PHE A 64 -22.96 -25.44 -10.63
CA PHE A 64 -21.71 -24.69 -10.48
C PHE A 64 -21.71 -23.49 -11.41
N ASP A 65 -21.81 -22.31 -10.82
CA ASP A 65 -21.69 -21.04 -11.52
C ASP A 65 -20.23 -20.56 -11.52
N TRP A 66 -19.46 -21.06 -12.48
CA TRP A 66 -18.07 -20.62 -12.69
C TRP A 66 -18.00 -19.24 -13.35
N GLY A 67 -19.10 -18.82 -13.98
CA GLY A 67 -19.26 -17.53 -14.61
C GLY A 67 -19.10 -16.37 -13.64
N SER A 68 -19.78 -16.43 -12.50
CA SER A 68 -19.62 -15.43 -11.44
C SER A 68 -18.20 -15.40 -10.86
N PHE A 69 -17.55 -16.55 -10.70
CA PHE A 69 -16.15 -16.61 -10.24
C PHE A 69 -15.19 -15.89 -11.19
N VAL A 70 -15.29 -16.14 -12.50
CA VAL A 70 -14.45 -15.46 -13.50
C VAL A 70 -14.74 -13.96 -13.52
N SER A 71 -16.00 -13.58 -13.36
CA SER A 71 -16.40 -12.17 -13.29
C SER A 71 -15.80 -11.46 -12.07
N ALA A 72 -15.84 -12.11 -10.90
CA ALA A 72 -15.18 -11.62 -9.69
C ALA A 72 -13.65 -11.52 -9.86
N LEU A 73 -13.03 -12.48 -10.54
CA LEU A 73 -11.60 -12.46 -10.84
C LEU A 73 -11.22 -11.31 -11.77
N ILE A 74 -12.01 -11.07 -12.82
CA ILE A 74 -11.81 -9.93 -13.74
C ILE A 74 -11.96 -8.61 -12.96
N ALA A 75 -13.00 -8.46 -12.15
CA ALA A 75 -13.20 -7.27 -11.32
C ALA A 75 -12.00 -7.05 -10.38
N PHE A 76 -11.54 -8.10 -9.69
CA PHE A 76 -10.37 -8.03 -8.81
C PHE A 76 -9.10 -7.57 -9.55
N LEU A 77 -8.81 -8.13 -10.73
CA LEU A 77 -7.64 -7.73 -11.53
C LEU A 77 -7.73 -6.29 -12.01
N LEU A 78 -8.91 -5.83 -12.42
CA LEU A 78 -9.11 -4.44 -12.84
C LEU A 78 -8.96 -3.47 -11.66
N THR A 79 -9.50 -3.82 -10.49
CA THR A 79 -9.32 -3.05 -9.25
C THR A 79 -7.84 -2.95 -8.86
N ALA A 80 -7.11 -4.07 -8.90
CA ALA A 80 -5.68 -4.10 -8.62
C ALA A 80 -4.88 -3.24 -9.63
N PHE A 81 -5.27 -3.27 -10.90
CA PHE A 81 -4.68 -2.43 -11.94
C PHE A 81 -4.90 -0.93 -11.67
N VAL A 82 -6.11 -0.54 -11.27
CA VAL A 82 -6.43 0.85 -10.90
C VAL A 82 -5.62 1.28 -9.68
N ILE A 83 -5.55 0.46 -8.62
CA ILE A 83 -4.73 0.75 -7.43
C ILE A 83 -3.26 0.96 -7.82
N TYR A 84 -2.73 0.08 -8.66
CA TYR A 84 -1.35 0.16 -9.11
C TYR A 84 -1.07 1.48 -9.87
N PHE A 85 -1.97 1.88 -10.76
CA PHE A 85 -1.79 3.10 -11.54
C PHE A 85 -2.06 4.38 -10.72
N ALA A 86 -3.08 4.38 -9.88
CA ALA A 86 -3.51 5.56 -9.12
C ALA A 86 -2.70 5.80 -7.83
N VAL A 87 -2.15 4.75 -7.20
CA VAL A 87 -1.39 4.87 -5.95
C VAL A 87 0.06 4.49 -6.14
N VAL A 88 0.32 3.26 -6.61
CA VAL A 88 1.68 2.71 -6.62
C VAL A 88 2.57 3.49 -7.59
N THR A 89 2.07 3.82 -8.77
CA THR A 89 2.82 4.58 -9.79
C THR A 89 3.21 5.99 -9.32
N PRO A 90 2.29 6.85 -8.82
CA PRO A 90 2.68 8.16 -8.33
C PRO A 90 3.51 8.09 -7.04
N MET A 91 3.24 7.12 -6.15
CA MET A 91 4.06 6.93 -4.95
C MET A 91 5.48 6.49 -5.30
N ASN A 92 5.64 5.57 -6.25
CA ASN A 92 6.96 5.15 -6.73
C ASN A 92 7.68 6.32 -7.43
N LEU A 93 6.99 7.09 -8.27
CA LEU A 93 7.55 8.27 -8.92
C LEU A 93 7.99 9.34 -7.90
N MET A 94 7.19 9.58 -6.86
CA MET A 94 7.52 10.56 -5.83
C MET A 94 8.68 10.07 -4.95
N THR A 95 8.71 8.77 -4.64
CA THR A 95 9.80 8.15 -3.87
C THR A 95 11.11 8.14 -4.67
N GLU A 96 11.08 7.96 -5.99
CA GLU A 96 12.26 8.12 -6.86
C GLU A 96 12.75 9.57 -6.91
N ARG A 97 11.84 10.54 -6.89
CA ARG A 97 12.18 11.96 -6.82
C ARG A 97 12.75 12.34 -5.46
N LEU A 98 12.22 11.80 -4.36
CA LEU A 98 12.80 11.95 -3.04
C LEU A 98 14.15 11.25 -2.95
N LYS A 99 14.31 10.01 -3.41
CA LYS A 99 15.62 9.31 -3.45
C LYS A 99 16.66 10.00 -4.35
N ARG A 100 16.24 10.84 -5.31
CA ARG A 100 17.13 11.69 -6.11
C ARG A 100 17.49 13.01 -5.43
N GLN A 101 16.63 13.53 -4.54
CA GLN A 101 16.92 14.72 -3.74
C GLN A 101 17.66 14.36 -2.44
N ASP A 102 17.36 13.20 -1.88
CA ASP A 102 18.13 12.47 -0.89
C ASP A 102 19.30 11.73 -1.61
N LYS A 103 20.28 12.49 -2.12
CA LYS A 103 21.61 12.16 -1.60
C LYS A 103 21.41 12.33 -0.09
N PRO A 104 21.46 11.25 0.71
CA PRO A 104 21.21 11.39 2.14
C PRO A 104 22.04 12.60 2.55
N PRO A 105 21.46 13.64 3.18
CA PRO A 105 22.30 14.61 3.87
C PRO A 105 23.15 13.70 4.72
N VAL A 106 24.45 13.62 4.41
CA VAL A 106 25.41 12.73 5.08
C VAL A 106 25.03 12.89 6.53
N ALA A 107 24.40 11.87 7.12
CA ALA A 107 23.78 12.02 8.43
C ALA A 107 24.91 12.61 9.24
N GLU A 108 24.77 13.86 9.70
CA GLU A 108 25.88 14.48 10.40
C GLU A 108 26.24 13.46 11.45
N PRO A 109 27.49 12.93 11.44
CA PRO A 109 27.77 11.74 12.20
C PRO A 109 27.26 11.99 13.62
N SER A 110 26.50 11.03 14.15
CA SER A 110 25.98 11.08 15.51
C SER A 110 27.09 11.60 16.43
N ASN A 111 26.76 12.30 17.52
CA ASN A 111 27.80 12.76 18.44
C ASN A 111 28.74 11.60 18.85
N GLU A 112 28.22 10.37 18.93
CA GLU A 112 29.01 9.15 19.11
C GLU A 112 29.92 8.83 17.92
N GLU A 113 29.44 8.94 16.68
CA GLU A 113 30.25 8.72 15.48
C GLU A 113 31.34 9.81 15.31
N LYS A 114 31.06 11.07 15.70
CA LYS A 114 32.05 12.16 15.77
C LYS A 114 33.10 11.87 16.85
N LEU A 115 32.67 11.47 18.04
CA LEU A 115 33.57 11.04 19.14
C LEU A 115 34.43 9.85 18.73
N LEU A 116 33.86 8.84 18.08
CA LEU A 116 34.58 7.67 17.59
C LEU A 116 35.57 8.02 16.48
N ALA A 117 35.24 9.00 15.62
CA ALA A 117 36.17 9.52 14.62
C ALA A 117 37.35 10.26 15.27
N GLU A 118 37.09 11.10 16.28
CA GLU A 118 38.14 11.77 17.06
C GLU A 118 39.02 10.77 17.81
N ILE A 119 38.44 9.77 18.48
CA ILE A 119 39.18 8.70 19.17
C ILE A 119 40.06 7.91 18.19
N ARG A 120 39.52 7.55 17.02
CA ARG A 120 40.29 6.88 15.96
C ARG A 120 41.47 7.74 15.52
N ASP A 121 41.25 9.04 15.31
CA ASP A 121 42.28 9.95 14.82
C ASP A 121 43.34 10.24 15.91
N GLU A 122 42.97 10.29 17.19
CA GLU A 122 43.91 10.35 18.32
C GLU A 122 44.76 9.09 18.46
N LEU A 123 44.15 7.90 18.34
CA LEU A 123 44.87 6.63 18.33
C LEU A 123 45.83 6.52 17.15
N ARG A 124 45.46 7.05 15.98
CA ARG A 124 46.33 7.09 14.80
C ARG A 124 47.52 8.04 14.98
N ARG A 125 47.34 9.11 15.77
CA ARG A 125 48.39 10.08 16.12
C ARG A 125 49.32 9.60 17.22
N ARG A 126 48.88 8.65 18.05
CA ARG A 126 49.71 7.95 19.04
C ARG A 126 49.98 6.52 18.57
N PRO A 127 50.87 6.30 17.58
CA PRO A 127 51.36 4.97 17.33
C PRO A 127 52.07 4.50 18.61
N VAL A 128 51.51 3.47 19.22
CA VAL A 128 52.16 2.72 20.31
C VAL A 128 53.28 1.89 19.71
#